data_AF-A0A7Y2W9W9-F1
#
_entry.id   AF-A0A7Y2W9W9-F1
#
_cell.length_a   1.000
_cell.length_b   1.000
_cell.length_c   1.000
_cell.angle_alpha   90.00
_cell.angle_beta   90.00
_cell.angle_gamma   90.00
#
_symmetry.space_group_name_H-M   'P 1'
#
loop_
_entity.id
_entity.type
_entity.pdbx_description
1 polymer ?
#
loop_
_entity_poly.entity_id
_entity_poly.type
_entity_poly.pdbx_seq_one_letter_code
_entity_poly.pdbx_strand_id
1 'polypeptide(L)'
;MKWEDIGEQPCSIARTLSVIDDCWTLLILRNAFLGMRRFESFQQNLGVTRHVQFERLKRLLENDILVKTSYVQRQERYEYRLTEKGLALYPILMSMANWADE
;
A
#
# COMPACT_ATOMS: atom_id res chain seq x y z
N MET A 1 10.78 -6.71 22.67
CA MET A 1 9.67 -6.77 21.70
C MET A 1 10.27 -6.80 20.32
N LYS A 2 10.02 -7.85 19.54
CA LYS A 2 10.46 -7.88 18.14
C LYS A 2 9.44 -7.14 17.30
N TRP A 3 9.90 -6.42 16.27
CA TRP A 3 9.01 -5.69 15.35
C TRP A 3 8.04 -6.64 14.63
N GLU A 4 8.44 -7.89 14.44
CA GLU A 4 7.67 -8.97 13.83
C GLU A 4 6.36 -9.29 14.59
N ASP A 5 6.33 -9.10 15.91
CA ASP A 5 5.19 -9.47 16.77
C ASP A 5 4.20 -8.31 16.97
N ILE A 6 4.42 -7.16 16.34
CA ILE A 6 3.66 -5.92 16.60
C ILE A 6 2.20 -6.03 16.12
N GLY A 7 1.94 -6.87 15.11
CA GLY A 7 0.61 -7.17 14.59
C GLY A 7 -0.25 -8.06 15.49
N GLU A 8 0.35 -8.72 16.49
CA GLU A 8 -0.37 -9.59 17.44
C GLU A 8 -0.83 -8.83 18.69
N GLN A 9 -0.47 -7.55 18.79
CA GLN A 9 -0.80 -6.72 19.95
C GLN A 9 -2.29 -6.35 19.98
N PRO A 10 -2.88 -6.22 21.18
CA PRO A 10 -4.27 -5.75 21.32
C PRO A 10 -4.44 -4.30 20.85
N CYS A 11 -3.35 -3.53 20.75
CA CYS A 11 -3.36 -2.15 20.29
C CYS A 11 -3.65 -2.06 18.78
N SER A 12 -4.78 -1.45 18.42
CA SER A 12 -5.14 -1.25 17.01
C SER A 12 -4.14 -0.38 16.24
N ILE A 13 -3.47 0.58 16.89
CA ILE A 13 -2.43 1.40 16.25
C ILE A 13 -1.23 0.52 15.88
N ALA A 14 -0.80 -0.37 16.78
CA ALA A 14 0.30 -1.30 16.55
C ALA A 14 0.01 -2.24 15.36
N ARG A 15 -1.23 -2.74 15.27
CA ARG A 15 -1.70 -3.56 14.14
C ARG A 15 -1.77 -2.79 12.82
N THR A 16 -2.14 -1.51 12.86
CA THR A 16 -2.08 -0.67 11.65
C THR A 16 -0.62 -0.47 11.23
N LEU A 17 0.27 -0.17 12.19
CA LEU A 17 1.70 0.03 11.93
C LEU A 17 2.41 -1.23 11.43
N SER A 18 1.93 -2.45 11.73
CA SER A 18 2.48 -3.67 11.13
C SER A 18 2.19 -3.79 9.63
N VAL A 19 1.19 -3.05 9.12
CA VAL A 19 0.79 -3.05 7.70
C VAL A 19 1.39 -1.87 6.95
N ILE A 20 1.35 -0.66 7.54
CA ILE A 20 1.91 0.56 6.97
C ILE A 20 3.27 0.91 7.62
N ASP A 21 4.17 -0.07 7.65
CA ASP A 21 5.38 -0.05 8.47
C ASP A 21 6.53 0.80 7.89
N ASP A 22 6.37 1.36 6.69
CA ASP A 22 7.40 2.17 6.05
C ASP A 22 6.86 3.27 5.13
N CYS A 23 7.72 4.27 4.86
CA CYS A 23 7.38 5.43 4.03
C CYS A 23 6.95 5.05 2.61
N TRP A 24 7.56 4.02 2.01
CA TRP A 24 7.21 3.63 0.63
C TRP A 24 5.81 3.05 0.53
N THR A 25 5.35 2.31 1.54
CA THR A 25 3.98 1.80 1.60
C THR A 25 2.95 2.93 1.55
N LEU A 26 3.17 3.99 2.34
CA LEU A 26 2.28 5.16 2.33
C LEU A 26 2.30 5.90 0.98
N LEU A 27 3.46 6.02 0.34
CA LEU A 27 3.57 6.62 -1.00
C LEU A 27 2.94 5.77 -2.10
N ILE A 28 3.03 4.44 -2.01
CA ILE A 28 2.32 3.50 -2.90
C ILE A 28 0.81 3.66 -2.72
N LEU A 29 0.33 3.70 -1.47
CA LEU A 29 -1.09 3.89 -1.17
C LEU A 29 -1.59 5.24 -1.72
N ARG A 30 -0.86 6.34 -1.47
CA ARG A 30 -1.15 7.66 -2.06
C ARG A 30 -1.32 7.56 -3.57
N ASN A 31 -0.37 6.93 -4.26
CA ASN A 31 -0.45 6.77 -5.71
C ASN A 31 -1.64 5.90 -6.15
N ALA A 32 -1.99 4.86 -5.39
CA ALA A 32 -3.16 4.04 -5.65
C ALA A 32 -4.47 4.84 -5.53
N PHE A 33 -4.57 5.74 -4.54
CA PHE A 33 -5.69 6.68 -4.41
C PHE A 33 -5.75 7.69 -5.57
N LEU A 34 -4.60 8.06 -6.15
CA LEU A 34 -4.52 8.86 -7.37
C LEU A 34 -4.83 8.06 -8.66
N GLY A 35 -5.27 6.81 -8.53
CA GLY A 35 -5.68 5.97 -9.66
C GLY A 35 -4.55 5.21 -10.34
N MET A 36 -3.33 5.23 -9.78
CA MET A 36 -2.22 4.41 -10.28
C MET A 36 -2.42 2.95 -9.92
N ARG A 37 -2.34 2.07 -10.92
CA ARG A 37 -2.67 0.63 -10.74
C ARG A 37 -1.62 -0.33 -11.28
N ARG A 38 -0.57 0.14 -11.94
CA ARG A 38 0.42 -0.72 -12.61
C ARG A 38 1.77 -0.66 -11.90
N PHE A 39 2.46 -1.79 -11.88
CA PHE A 39 3.79 -1.89 -11.26
C PHE A 39 4.76 -0.86 -11.86
N GLU A 40 4.82 -0.75 -13.19
CA GLU A 40 5.75 0.18 -13.84
C GLU A 40 5.40 1.63 -13.53
N SER A 41 4.11 1.95 -13.38
CA SER A 41 3.68 3.31 -13.03
C SER A 41 4.12 3.70 -11.63
N PHE A 42 4.01 2.79 -10.64
CA PHE A 42 4.54 3.04 -9.29
C PHE A 42 6.05 3.22 -9.32
N GLN A 43 6.76 2.38 -10.09
CA GLN A 43 8.22 2.42 -10.19
C GLN A 43 8.70 3.75 -10.79
N GLN A 44 8.06 4.19 -11.87
CA GLN A 44 8.39 5.44 -12.55
C GLN A 44 8.11 6.67 -11.68
N ASN A 45 7.04 6.64 -10.88
CA ASN A 45 6.66 7.78 -10.04
C ASN A 45 7.49 7.88 -8.75
N LEU A 46 7.82 6.76 -8.12
CA LEU A 46 8.47 6.75 -6.80
C LEU A 46 10.00 6.63 -6.88
N GLY A 47 10.56 6.14 -7.99
CA GLY A 47 12.01 5.93 -8.15
C GLY A 47 12.58 4.82 -7.22
N VAL A 48 11.71 4.08 -6.55
CA VAL A 48 12.08 2.98 -5.66
C VAL A 48 12.62 1.78 -6.45
N THR A 49 13.51 1.02 -5.84
CA THR A 49 14.02 -0.21 -6.47
C THR A 49 12.89 -1.22 -6.70
N ARG A 50 12.99 -2.00 -7.78
CA ARG A 50 11.99 -3.02 -8.10
C ARG A 50 11.77 -4.01 -6.96
N HIS A 51 12.83 -4.40 -6.26
CA HIS A 51 12.76 -5.31 -5.14
C HIS A 51 11.93 -4.73 -3.99
N VAL A 52 12.22 -3.50 -3.56
CA VAL A 52 11.47 -2.86 -2.47
C VAL A 52 10.00 -2.69 -2.86
N GLN A 53 9.71 -2.24 -4.08
CA GLN A 53 8.33 -2.09 -4.54
C GLN A 53 7.57 -3.42 -4.58
N PHE A 54 8.23 -4.49 -5.06
CA PHE A 54 7.64 -5.83 -5.09
C PHE A 54 7.28 -6.29 -3.68
N GLU A 55 8.20 -6.18 -2.73
CA GLU A 55 7.96 -6.56 -1.33
C GLU A 55 6.81 -5.76 -0.70
N ARG A 56 6.69 -4.46 -0.98
CA ARG A 56 5.58 -3.63 -0.47
C ARG A 56 4.24 -4.00 -1.08
N LEU A 57 4.18 -4.15 -2.40
CA LEU A 57 2.95 -4.57 -3.07
C LEU A 57 2.52 -5.96 -2.58
N LYS A 58 3.47 -6.89 -2.40
CA LYS A 58 3.20 -8.22 -1.85
C LYS A 58 2.58 -8.13 -0.45
N ARG A 59 3.16 -7.34 0.45
CA ARG A 59 2.60 -7.12 1.80
C ARG A 59 1.19 -6.54 1.77
N LEU A 60 0.92 -5.60 0.87
CA LEU A 60 -0.42 -5.00 0.72
C LEU A 60 -1.44 -6.00 0.16
N LEU A 61 -1.01 -6.93 -0.70
CA LEU A 61 -1.86 -8.06 -1.14
C LEU A 61 -2.13 -9.04 0.01
N GLU A 62 -1.09 -9.43 0.76
CA GLU A 62 -1.20 -10.35 1.91
C GLU A 62 -2.12 -9.82 3.01
N ASN A 63 -2.18 -8.49 3.17
CA ASN A 63 -3.03 -7.83 4.16
C ASN A 63 -4.43 -7.44 3.63
N ASP A 64 -4.80 -7.88 2.43
CA ASP A 64 -6.09 -7.56 1.79
C ASP A 64 -6.32 -6.04 1.65
N ILE A 65 -5.25 -5.26 1.44
CA ILE A 65 -5.29 -3.82 1.19
C ILE A 65 -5.38 -3.54 -0.31
N LEU A 66 -4.68 -4.35 -1.09
CA LEU A 66 -4.76 -4.36 -2.54
C LEU A 66 -5.24 -5.73 -3.02
N VAL A 67 -5.87 -5.76 -4.19
CA VAL A 67 -6.13 -6.98 -4.96
C VAL A 67 -5.43 -6.88 -6.32
N LYS A 68 -4.90 -8.01 -6.79
CA LYS A 68 -4.27 -8.13 -8.11
C LYS A 68 -5.30 -8.67 -9.10
N THR A 69 -5.69 -7.87 -10.09
CA THR A 69 -6.73 -8.22 -11.08
C THR A 69 -6.15 -8.22 -12.49
N SER A 70 -6.49 -9.21 -13.31
CA SER A 70 -6.16 -9.18 -14.74
C SER A 70 -7.15 -8.29 -15.49
N TYR A 71 -6.66 -7.43 -16.40
CA TYR A 71 -7.54 -6.55 -17.17
C TYR A 71 -7.66 -6.91 -18.66
N VAL A 72 -6.88 -7.90 -19.13
CA VAL A 72 -6.92 -8.40 -20.51
C VAL A 72 -7.01 -9.93 -20.50
N GLN A 73 -8.02 -10.50 -21.17
CA GLN A 73 -8.22 -11.96 -21.26
C GLN A 73 -7.13 -12.70 -22.07
N ARG A 74 -6.29 -11.98 -22.81
CA ARG A 74 -5.27 -12.54 -23.75
C ARG A 74 -3.82 -12.21 -23.42
N GLN A 75 -3.54 -11.32 -22.45
CA GLN A 75 -2.18 -11.01 -22.01
C GLN A 75 -2.15 -10.92 -20.49
N GLU A 76 -1.13 -11.47 -19.86
CA GLU A 76 -0.90 -11.51 -18.40
C GLU A 76 -0.60 -10.12 -17.81
N ARG A 77 -1.44 -9.13 -18.08
CA ARG A 77 -1.32 -7.79 -17.53
C ARG A 77 -2.19 -7.67 -16.29
N TYR A 78 -1.55 -7.27 -15.20
CA TYR A 78 -2.16 -7.15 -13.90
C TYR A 78 -2.23 -5.70 -13.44
N GLU A 79 -3.32 -5.37 -12.76
CA GLU A 79 -3.51 -4.13 -12.03
C GLU A 79 -3.64 -4.42 -10.53
N TYR A 80 -3.16 -3.49 -9.71
CA TYR A 80 -3.35 -3.45 -8.28
C TYR A 80 -4.49 -2.47 -7.98
N ARG A 81 -5.54 -2.95 -7.31
CA ARG A 81 -6.72 -2.15 -6.95
C ARG A 81 -6.92 -2.15 -5.46
N LEU A 82 -7.32 -1.00 -4.90
CA LEU A 82 -7.70 -0.91 -3.49
C LEU A 82 -8.93 -1.78 -3.23
N THR A 83 -8.88 -2.55 -2.15
CA THR A 83 -10.03 -3.25 -1.58
C THR A 83 -10.83 -2.28 -0.71
N GLU A 84 -11.98 -2.71 -0.16
CA GLU A 84 -12.70 -1.92 0.83
C GLU A 84 -11.84 -1.60 2.06
N LYS A 85 -11.05 -2.59 2.53
CA LYS A 85 -10.10 -2.40 3.63
C LYS A 85 -8.99 -1.42 3.26
N GLY A 86 -8.51 -1.43 2.03
CA GLY A 86 -7.53 -0.46 1.55
C GLY A 86 -8.08 0.96 1.43
N LEU A 87 -9.33 1.11 0.98
CA LEU A 87 -10.02 2.40 0.93
C LEU A 87 -10.19 3.00 2.34
N ALA A 88 -10.36 2.18 3.36
CA ALA A 88 -10.46 2.63 4.76
C ALA A 88 -9.17 3.28 5.30
N LEU A 89 -8.03 3.19 4.60
CA LEU A 89 -6.80 3.91 4.95
C LEU A 89 -6.79 5.38 4.48
N TYR A 90 -7.75 5.80 3.66
CA TYR A 90 -7.81 7.17 3.14
C TYR A 90 -7.78 8.28 4.20
N PRO A 91 -8.53 8.18 5.33
CA PRO A 91 -8.51 9.20 6.37
C PRO A 91 -7.11 9.41 6.97
N ILE A 92 -6.33 8.34 7.12
CA ILE A 92 -4.95 8.42 7.66
C ILE A 92 -4.07 9.25 6.73
N LEU A 93 -4.11 8.97 5.43
CA LEU A 93 -3.35 9.73 4.43
C LEU A 93 -3.76 11.20 4.42
N MET A 94 -5.05 11.48 4.61
CA MET A 94 -5.54 12.86 4.63
C MET A 94 -5.15 13.61 5.90
N SER A 95 -5.16 12.96 7.05
CA SER A 95 -4.61 13.55 8.27
C SER A 95 -3.12 13.88 8.13
N MET A 96 -2.34 13.02 7.46
CA MET A 96 -0.92 13.30 7.19
C MET A 96 -0.72 14.49 6.25
N ALA A 97 -1.52 14.60 5.19
CA ALA A 97 -1.46 15.71 4.26
C ALA A 97 -1.80 17.03 4.95
N ASN A 98 -2.92 17.06 5.68
CA ASN A 98 -3.35 18.24 6.42
C ASN A 98 -2.30 18.69 7.44
N TRP A 99 -1.65 17.76 8.15
CA TRP A 99 -0.60 18.09 9.11
C TRP A 99 0.63 18.76 8.47
N ALA A 100 0.94 18.44 7.20
CA ALA A 100 2.06 19.05 6.49
C ALA A 100 1.71 20.42 5.86
N ASP A 101 0.43 20.67 5.63
CA ASP A 101 -0.09 21.93 5.09
C ASP A 101 -0.31 23.01 6.18
N GLU A 102 -0.27 22.61 7.46
CA GLU A 102 -0.22 23.50 8.63
C GLU A 102 1.21 24.02 8.91
#